data_AF-A0A934PWP7-F1
#
_entry.id   AF-A0A934PWP7-F1
#
_cell.length_a   1.000
_cell.length_b   1.000
_cell.length_c   1.000
_cell.angle_alpha   90.00
_cell.angle_beta   90.00
_cell.angle_gamma   90.00
#
_symmetry.space_group_name_H-M   'P 1'
#
loop_
_entity.id
_entity.type
_entity.pdbx_description
1 polymer ?
#
loop_
_entity_poly.entity_id
_entity_poly.type
_entity_poly.pdbx_seq_one_letter_code
_entity_poly.pdbx_strand_id
1 'polypeptide(L)'
;MSRSRLSHACLLVLPLLHACASSEPVVPEARELLDTVRADAARRSNVAASQVRVLKVDSVTWRDGSLGCPRPGVLATQALVPGWRIQVEAGGHALDYHASRRGGFLACPAGRAQDPLPSGRD
;
A
#
# COMPACT_ATOMS: atom_id res chain seq x y z
N MET A 1 23.51 -8.83 61.46
CA MET A 1 22.75 -7.86 60.63
C MET A 1 22.96 -8.20 59.17
N SER A 2 21.85 -8.28 58.43
CA SER A 2 21.65 -8.36 56.98
C SER A 2 22.66 -9.10 56.07
N ARG A 3 22.15 -10.16 55.43
CA ARG A 3 22.70 -10.83 54.26
C ARG A 3 22.40 -9.99 53.02
N SER A 4 23.34 -9.85 52.09
CA SER A 4 23.15 -10.22 50.67
C SER A 4 24.41 -9.96 49.86
N ARG A 5 24.98 -11.07 49.36
CA ARG A 5 25.90 -11.13 48.24
C ARG A 5 25.07 -11.08 46.97
N LEU A 6 25.41 -10.21 46.02
CA LEU A 6 25.24 -10.49 44.60
C LEU A 6 26.41 -9.84 43.85
N SER A 7 27.37 -10.68 43.45
CA SER A 7 28.17 -10.47 42.26
C SER A 7 27.26 -10.09 41.10
N HIS A 8 27.70 -9.19 40.23
CA HIS A 8 27.84 -9.44 38.78
C HIS A 8 28.60 -8.25 38.20
N ALA A 9 29.92 -8.42 38.07
CA ALA A 9 30.66 -7.79 36.99
C ALA A 9 30.06 -8.34 35.68
N CYS A 10 29.29 -7.51 34.97
CA CYS A 10 28.83 -7.81 33.62
C CYS A 10 29.36 -6.70 32.71
N LEU A 11 30.35 -7.09 31.92
CA LEU A 11 31.08 -6.26 30.97
C LEU A 11 30.18 -5.82 29.81
N LEU A 12 30.39 -4.58 29.38
CA LEU A 12 30.13 -3.98 28.07
C LEU A 12 29.60 -4.92 26.96
N VAL A 13 28.33 -4.78 26.58
CA VAL A 13 27.85 -5.23 25.25
C VAL A 13 26.93 -4.15 24.65
N LEU A 14 27.50 -3.28 23.81
CA LEU A 14 26.76 -2.63 22.74
C LEU A 14 26.68 -3.63 21.58
N PRO A 15 25.47 -3.89 21.05
CA PRO A 15 25.33 -3.64 19.62
C PRO A 15 24.06 -2.83 19.35
N LEU A 16 24.27 -1.69 18.69
CA LEU A 16 23.63 -1.37 17.41
C LEU A 16 22.11 -1.67 17.28
N LEU A 17 21.34 -0.57 17.17
CA LEU A 17 20.01 -0.48 16.53
C LEU A 17 18.86 -1.30 17.15
N HIS A 18 18.20 -0.75 18.18
CA HIS A 18 16.76 -0.98 18.28
C HIS A 18 16.07 -0.13 17.22
N ALA A 19 15.58 -0.81 16.18
CA ALA A 19 14.86 -0.24 15.06
C ALA A 19 13.84 0.81 15.52
N CYS A 20 13.93 2.02 14.98
CA CYS A 20 12.75 2.87 14.88
C CYS A 20 11.77 2.12 13.98
N ALA A 21 10.81 1.40 14.57
CA ALA A 21 9.67 0.94 13.81
C ALA A 21 8.92 2.19 13.34
N SER A 22 9.12 2.57 12.08
CA SER A 22 8.37 3.64 11.43
C SER A 22 6.93 3.18 11.27
N SER A 23 6.14 3.28 12.33
CA SER A 23 4.68 3.24 12.21
C SER A 23 4.25 4.58 11.64
N GLU A 24 4.53 4.80 10.36
CA GLU A 24 3.96 5.93 9.65
C GLU A 24 2.43 5.84 9.76
N PRO A 25 1.76 6.91 10.19
CA PRO A 25 0.32 6.89 10.34
C PRO A 25 -0.31 6.71 8.96
N VAL A 26 -0.92 5.54 8.74
CA VAL A 26 -1.84 5.34 7.62
C VAL A 26 -3.01 6.27 7.85
N VAL A 27 -3.15 7.29 6.99
CA VAL A 27 -4.27 8.24 7.05
C VAL A 27 -5.61 7.48 6.99
N PRO A 28 -6.64 7.87 7.78
CA PRO A 28 -7.91 7.13 7.84
C PRO A 28 -8.53 6.83 6.47
N GLU A 29 -8.44 7.79 5.54
CA GLU A 29 -8.91 7.64 4.15
C GLU A 29 -8.26 6.45 3.42
N ALA A 30 -6.94 6.25 3.61
CA ALA A 30 -6.23 5.14 2.99
C ALA A 30 -6.64 3.79 3.62
N ARG A 31 -7.01 3.77 4.91
CA ARG A 31 -7.49 2.54 5.55
C ARG A 31 -8.85 2.12 4.99
N GLU A 32 -9.81 3.06 4.90
CA GLU A 32 -11.13 2.79 4.32
C GLU A 32 -11.02 2.35 2.85
N LEU A 33 -10.15 3.00 2.07
CA LEU A 33 -9.84 2.58 0.72
C LEU A 33 -9.33 1.14 0.67
N LEU A 34 -8.37 0.77 1.52
CA LEU A 34 -7.81 -0.60 1.53
C LEU A 34 -8.84 -1.66 1.89
N ASP A 35 -9.77 -1.37 2.80
CA ASP A 35 -10.84 -2.31 3.16
C ASP A 35 -11.81 -2.51 1.99
N THR A 36 -12.16 -1.44 1.27
CA THR A 36 -13.01 -1.55 0.07
C THR A 36 -12.30 -2.28 -1.09
N VAL A 37 -11.00 -2.04 -1.28
CA VAL A 37 -10.17 -2.78 -2.26
C VAL A 37 -10.08 -4.26 -1.90
N ARG A 38 -9.86 -4.61 -0.63
CA ARG A 38 -9.83 -6.01 -0.17
C ARG A 38 -11.17 -6.71 -0.42
N ALA A 39 -12.28 -6.06 -0.10
CA ALA A 39 -13.60 -6.58 -0.36
C ALA A 39 -13.85 -6.82 -1.85
N ASP A 40 -13.39 -5.91 -2.72
CA ASP A 40 -13.49 -6.07 -4.17
C ASP A 40 -12.62 -7.22 -4.71
N ALA A 41 -11.38 -7.32 -4.26
CA ALA A 41 -10.45 -8.38 -4.65
C ALA A 41 -10.96 -9.78 -4.22
N ALA A 42 -11.52 -9.86 -3.00
CA ALA A 42 -12.13 -11.08 -2.48
C ALA A 42 -13.28 -11.56 -3.36
N ARG A 43 -14.19 -10.65 -3.73
CA ARG A 43 -15.31 -10.96 -4.62
C ARG A 43 -14.84 -11.40 -6.01
N ARG A 44 -13.86 -10.71 -6.60
CA ARG A 44 -13.33 -11.04 -7.95
C ARG A 44 -12.66 -12.40 -7.99
N SER A 45 -12.01 -12.79 -6.90
CA SER A 45 -11.21 -14.02 -6.83
C SER A 45 -11.98 -15.17 -6.19
N ASN A 46 -13.24 -14.95 -5.78
CA ASN A 46 -14.07 -15.92 -5.07
C ASN A 46 -13.37 -16.53 -3.83
N VAL A 47 -12.76 -15.67 -3.01
CA VAL A 47 -12.08 -16.03 -1.75
C VAL A 47 -12.64 -15.22 -0.59
N ALA A 48 -12.37 -15.64 0.65
CA ALA A 48 -12.71 -14.82 1.82
C ALA A 48 -11.84 -13.55 1.87
N ALA A 49 -12.39 -12.45 2.40
CA ALA A 49 -11.65 -11.20 2.56
C ALA A 49 -10.38 -11.35 3.43
N SER A 50 -10.41 -12.28 4.39
CA SER A 50 -9.23 -12.63 5.22
C SER A 50 -8.10 -13.31 4.44
N GLN A 51 -8.39 -13.83 3.24
CA GLN A 51 -7.39 -14.43 2.35
C GLN A 51 -6.78 -13.41 1.37
N VAL A 52 -7.27 -12.18 1.35
CA VAL A 52 -6.70 -11.10 0.52
C VAL A 52 -5.54 -10.44 1.26
N ARG A 53 -4.36 -10.46 0.65
CA ARG A 53 -3.16 -9.83 1.19
C ARG A 53 -2.84 -8.57 0.42
N VAL A 54 -2.51 -7.48 1.13
CA VAL A 54 -1.97 -6.28 0.50
C VAL A 54 -0.47 -6.49 0.31
N LEU A 55 -0.01 -6.40 -0.93
CA LEU A 55 1.40 -6.56 -1.29
C LEU A 55 2.14 -5.22 -1.29
N LYS A 56 1.52 -4.18 -1.84
CA LYS A 56 2.13 -2.85 -1.98
C LYS A 56 1.07 -1.75 -1.99
N VAL A 57 1.42 -0.59 -1.42
CA VAL A 57 0.62 0.64 -1.49
C VAL A 57 1.58 1.80 -1.76
N ASP A 58 1.56 2.33 -2.96
CA ASP A 58 2.36 3.50 -3.34
C ASP A 58 1.46 4.72 -3.44
N SER A 59 1.83 5.83 -2.81
CA SER A 59 1.21 7.11 -3.15
C SER A 59 1.82 7.66 -4.43
N VAL A 60 0.97 8.03 -5.38
CA VAL A 60 1.37 8.40 -6.73
C VAL A 60 0.62 9.63 -7.22
N THR A 61 1.04 10.18 -8.34
CA THR A 61 0.26 11.16 -9.10
C THR A 61 0.01 10.62 -10.49
N TRP A 62 -1.26 10.40 -10.82
CA TRP A 62 -1.70 9.98 -12.15
C TRP A 62 -1.66 11.16 -13.12
N ARG A 63 -1.34 10.87 -14.38
CA ARG A 63 -1.19 11.87 -15.45
C ARG A 63 -2.52 12.52 -15.84
N ASP A 64 -3.62 11.80 -15.65
CA ASP A 64 -4.97 12.21 -16.07
C ASP A 64 -6.06 11.48 -15.25
N GLY A 65 -7.32 11.77 -15.55
CA GLY A 65 -8.49 11.16 -14.93
C GLY A 65 -8.71 9.67 -15.25
N SER A 66 -7.84 9.04 -16.04
CA SER A 66 -7.89 7.58 -16.27
C SER A 66 -7.27 6.78 -15.12
N LEU A 67 -6.62 7.47 -14.17
CA LEU A 67 -5.87 6.88 -13.06
C LEU A 67 -4.79 5.90 -13.53
N GLY A 68 -4.17 6.15 -14.68
CA GLY A 68 -3.16 5.24 -15.25
C GLY A 68 -3.75 3.96 -15.87
N CYS A 69 -5.05 3.93 -16.15
CA CYS A 69 -5.72 2.77 -16.74
C CYS A 69 -6.71 3.16 -17.87
N PRO A 70 -6.22 3.73 -18.99
CA PRO A 70 -7.07 4.27 -20.05
C PRO A 70 -7.90 3.20 -20.74
N ARG A 71 -9.21 3.47 -20.92
CA ARG A 71 -10.11 2.61 -21.68
C ARG A 71 -10.18 3.08 -23.14
N PRO A 72 -10.10 2.16 -24.12
CA PRO A 72 -10.27 2.51 -25.53
C PRO A 72 -11.58 3.28 -25.78
N GLY A 73 -11.50 4.37 -26.53
CA GLY A 73 -12.67 5.20 -26.88
C GLY A 73 -13.21 6.06 -25.73
N VAL A 74 -12.57 6.08 -24.55
CA VAL A 74 -12.99 6.91 -23.42
C VAL A 74 -12.02 8.08 -23.25
N LEU A 75 -12.54 9.30 -23.27
CA LEU A 75 -11.76 10.50 -22.99
C LEU A 75 -11.64 10.72 -21.47
N ALA A 76 -10.42 10.92 -20.99
CA ALA A 76 -10.13 11.28 -19.60
C ALA A 76 -9.78 12.78 -19.48
N THR A 77 -10.03 13.35 -18.30
CA THR A 77 -9.64 14.73 -17.99
C THR A 77 -8.12 14.87 -17.92
N GLN A 78 -7.55 15.94 -18.47
CA GLN A 78 -6.09 16.15 -18.50
C GLN A 78 -5.54 16.77 -17.20
N ALA A 79 -6.19 16.50 -16.07
CA ALA A 79 -5.78 17.01 -14.77
C ALA A 79 -4.96 15.96 -14.03
N LEU A 80 -3.87 16.38 -13.37
CA LEU A 80 -3.11 15.50 -12.49
C LEU A 80 -3.97 15.04 -11.32
N VAL A 81 -3.92 13.74 -11.02
CA VAL A 81 -4.73 13.13 -9.96
C VAL A 81 -3.82 12.50 -8.91
N PRO A 82 -3.67 13.11 -7.72
CA PRO A 82 -3.06 12.45 -6.58
C PRO A 82 -3.85 11.19 -6.21
N GLY A 83 -3.15 10.10 -5.94
CA GLY A 83 -3.79 8.80 -5.76
C GLY A 83 -2.90 7.75 -5.12
N TRP A 84 -3.33 6.50 -5.30
CA TRP A 84 -2.59 5.31 -4.87
C TRP A 84 -2.57 4.23 -5.94
N ARG A 85 -1.44 3.54 -6.06
CA ARG A 85 -1.31 2.26 -6.76
C ARG A 85 -1.20 1.16 -5.71
N ILE A 86 -2.16 0.24 -5.70
CA ILE A 86 -2.32 -0.78 -4.67
C ILE A 86 -2.23 -2.15 -5.34
N GLN A 87 -1.27 -2.96 -4.92
CA GLN A 87 -1.20 -4.35 -5.34
C GLN A 87 -1.69 -5.25 -4.23
N VAL A 88 -2.60 -6.17 -4.56
CA VAL A 88 -3.11 -7.19 -3.64
C VAL A 88 -2.95 -8.58 -4.24
N GLU A 89 -2.79 -9.57 -3.38
CA GLU A 89 -2.85 -10.98 -3.73
C GLU A 89 -4.19 -11.55 -3.29
N ALA A 90 -4.89 -12.23 -4.19
CA ALA A 90 -6.13 -12.93 -3.91
C ALA A 90 -6.24 -14.15 -4.82
N GLY A 91 -6.60 -15.31 -4.26
CA GLY A 91 -6.73 -16.55 -5.04
C GLY A 91 -5.47 -16.98 -5.79
N GLY A 92 -4.27 -16.64 -5.29
CA GLY A 92 -3.00 -16.92 -5.95
C GLY A 92 -2.62 -15.98 -7.10
N HIS A 93 -3.39 -14.91 -7.32
CA HIS A 93 -3.13 -13.92 -8.37
C HIS A 93 -2.89 -12.53 -7.77
N ALA A 94 -1.97 -11.78 -8.38
CA ALA A 94 -1.78 -10.36 -8.09
C ALA A 94 -2.79 -9.53 -8.89
N LEU A 95 -3.48 -8.61 -8.21
CA LEU A 95 -4.40 -7.64 -8.78
C LEU A 95 -3.85 -6.23 -8.52
N ASP A 96 -3.78 -5.40 -9.57
CA ASP A 96 -3.36 -4.00 -9.48
C ASP A 96 -4.59 -3.09 -9.42
N TYR A 97 -4.65 -2.24 -8.41
CA TYR A 97 -5.73 -1.31 -8.14
C TYR A 97 -5.22 0.12 -8.20
N HIS A 98 -5.89 0.97 -8.97
CA HIS A 98 -5.55 2.38 -9.12
C HIS A 98 -6.66 3.23 -8.52
N ALA A 99 -6.30 4.13 -7.62
CA ALA A 99 -7.24 4.91 -6.83
C ALA A 99 -6.90 6.41 -6.82
N SER A 100 -7.92 7.23 -6.60
CA SER A 100 -7.82 8.68 -6.42
C SER A 100 -7.93 9.05 -4.94
N ARG A 101 -7.17 10.06 -4.50
CA ARG A 101 -7.32 10.70 -3.16
C ARG A 101 -8.61 11.51 -2.99
N ARG A 102 -9.46 11.54 -4.03
CA ARG A 102 -10.81 12.12 -3.94
C ARG A 102 -11.86 11.03 -3.80
N GLY A 103 -11.44 9.78 -3.62
CA GLY A 103 -12.29 8.60 -3.58
C GLY A 103 -12.40 7.90 -4.94
N GLY A 104 -12.84 6.63 -4.87
CA GLY A 104 -12.99 5.76 -6.03
C GLY A 104 -11.69 5.04 -6.41
N PHE A 105 -11.85 3.82 -6.91
CA PHE A 105 -10.77 2.98 -7.42
C PHE A 105 -11.24 2.15 -8.62
N LEU A 106 -10.29 1.61 -9.36
CA LEU A 106 -10.50 0.59 -10.38
C LEU A 106 -9.47 -0.53 -10.24
N ALA A 107 -9.84 -1.75 -10.62
CA ALA A 107 -8.88 -2.81 -10.89
C ALA A 107 -8.35 -2.64 -12.31
N CYS A 108 -7.04 -2.51 -12.49
CA CYS A 108 -6.41 -2.34 -13.79
C CYS A 108 -5.74 -3.63 -14.26
N PRO A 109 -6.09 -4.16 -15.44
CA PRO A 109 -5.38 -5.31 -16.00
C PRO A 109 -3.96 -4.92 -16.42
N ALA A 110 -3.00 -5.84 -16.28
CA ALA A 110 -1.58 -5.61 -16.55
C ALA A 110 -1.31 -5.00 -17.94
N GLY A 111 -2.04 -5.43 -18.99
CA GLY A 111 -1.87 -4.91 -20.35
C GLY A 111 -2.39 -3.47 -20.59
N ARG A 112 -2.93 -2.80 -19.57
CA ARG A 112 -3.46 -1.43 -19.66
C ARG A 112 -2.85 -0.48 -18.63
N ALA A 113 -2.20 -1.02 -17.60
CA ALA A 113 -1.60 -0.21 -16.55
C ALA A 113 -0.49 0.66 -17.14
N GLN A 114 -0.56 1.95 -16.86
CA GLN A 114 0.46 2.93 -17.21
C GLN A 114 1.09 3.44 -15.93
N ASP A 115 2.38 3.75 -16.00
CA ASP A 115 3.08 4.26 -14.84
C ASP A 115 2.64 5.70 -14.50
N PRO A 116 2.54 6.00 -13.20
CA PRO A 116 2.26 7.36 -12.76
C PRO A 116 3.38 8.33 -13.15
N LEU A 117 3.22 9.60 -12.80
CA LEU A 117 4.33 10.53 -12.84
C LEU A 117 5.47 10.04 -11.92
N PRO A 118 6.74 10.18 -12.35
CA PRO A 118 7.88 9.92 -11.47
C PRO A 118 7.77 10.78 -10.21
N SER A 119 7.96 10.19 -9.04
CA SER A 119 8.15 10.95 -7.81
C SER A 119 9.53 11.58 -7.89
N GLY A 120 9.62 12.86 -8.27
CA GLY A 120 10.90 13.53 -8.51
C GLY A 120 11.83 13.45 -7.29
N ARG A 121 12.83 12.56 -7.38
CA ARG A 121 14.14 12.51 -6.72
C ARG A 121 14.97 11.43 -7.41
N ASP A 122 15.35 11.70 -8.66
CA ASP A 122 16.45 11.03 -9.36
C ASP A 122 17.51 12.09 -9.68
#